data_AF-A0A512UIG2-F1
#
_entry.id   AF-A0A512UIG2-F1
#
_cell.length_a   1.000
_cell.length_b   1.000
_cell.length_c   1.000
_cell.angle_alpha   90.00
_cell.angle_beta   90.00
_cell.angle_gamma   90.00
#
_symmetry.space_group_name_H-M   'P 1'
#
loop_
_entity.id
_entity.type
_entity.pdbx_description
1 polymer ?
#
loop_
_entity_poly.entity_id
_entity_poly.type
_entity_poly.pdbx_seq_one_letter_code
_entity_poly.pdbx_strand_id
1 'polypeptide(L)'
;MGNPQVFDQYPTPLDQTPTMSKDTSPWYAADEFYDVEDYNLARFATVFHRKIYTFGKNGEVYINFSKLNKNVSSLDDVVLLLTKSCIMKVAPDEYIIVVGCDTKDVSVLGVLSRRFVDTNDLNSFDEEIKDAKDYNVVPIAPYLAKAGVSDFDKHFEAAKARVEREWTRYKGEIDSSYLSNGA
;
A
#
# COMPACT_ATOMS: atom_id res chain seq x y z
N MET A 1 34.99 -53.42 9.44
CA MET A 1 35.52 -52.10 9.05
C MET A 1 35.01 -51.83 7.65
N GLY A 2 34.25 -50.74 7.50
CA GLY A 2 33.22 -50.59 6.46
C GLY A 2 33.72 -50.19 5.06
N ASN A 3 32.93 -50.55 4.07
CA ASN A 3 32.95 -50.02 2.70
C ASN A 3 32.63 -48.51 2.73
N PRO A 4 33.36 -47.65 1.99
CA PRO A 4 32.84 -46.33 1.62
C PRO A 4 31.89 -46.49 0.44
N GLN A 5 30.62 -46.15 0.63
CA GLN A 5 29.67 -46.01 -0.46
C GLN A 5 29.94 -44.71 -1.23
N VAL A 6 30.06 -44.88 -2.55
CA VAL A 6 29.90 -43.83 -3.56
C VAL A 6 28.44 -43.39 -3.51
N PHE A 7 28.19 -42.09 -3.33
CA PHE A 7 26.89 -41.50 -3.66
C PHE A 7 27.07 -40.51 -4.79
N ASP A 8 26.30 -40.79 -5.83
CA ASP A 8 26.19 -40.07 -7.07
C ASP A 8 25.77 -38.61 -6.88
N GLN A 9 26.22 -37.83 -7.86
CA GLN A 9 25.93 -36.45 -8.13
C GLN A 9 24.41 -36.20 -8.16
N TYR A 10 23.95 -35.24 -7.36
CA TYR A 10 22.70 -34.54 -7.65
C TYR A 10 23.03 -33.24 -8.39
N PRO A 11 22.32 -32.92 -9.49
CA PRO A 11 22.60 -31.72 -10.27
C PRO A 11 22.34 -30.48 -9.42
N THR A 12 23.33 -29.59 -9.43
CA THR A 12 23.22 -28.21 -8.93
C THR A 12 22.00 -27.55 -9.59
N PRO A 13 21.08 -26.94 -8.84
CA PRO A 13 20.04 -26.11 -9.46
C PRO A 13 20.72 -25.00 -10.27
N LEU A 14 20.41 -25.01 -11.56
CA LEU A 14 20.79 -23.99 -12.52
C LEU A 14 20.31 -22.62 -12.05
N ASP A 15 21.28 -21.71 -11.94
CA ASP A 15 21.15 -20.32 -12.35
C ASP A 15 19.89 -19.58 -11.87
N GLN A 16 19.81 -19.31 -10.57
CA GLN A 16 19.06 -18.14 -10.10
C GLN A 16 19.90 -16.91 -10.43
N THR A 17 19.82 -16.45 -11.69
CA THR A 17 20.18 -15.06 -12.01
C THR A 17 19.52 -14.19 -10.95
N PRO A 18 20.27 -13.40 -10.16
CA PRO A 18 19.65 -12.41 -9.30
C PRO A 18 18.92 -11.48 -10.26
N THR A 19 17.59 -11.48 -10.22
CA THR A 19 16.82 -10.35 -10.72
C THR A 19 17.32 -9.16 -9.92
N MET A 20 18.25 -8.38 -10.49
CA MET A 20 18.73 -7.17 -9.84
C MET A 20 17.48 -6.36 -9.51
N SER A 21 17.22 -6.16 -8.22
CA SER A 21 16.11 -5.31 -7.79
C SER A 21 16.30 -3.98 -8.50
N LYS A 22 15.30 -3.56 -9.30
CA LYS A 22 15.32 -2.26 -9.95
C LYS A 22 15.65 -1.23 -8.87
N ASP A 23 16.62 -0.36 -9.12
CA ASP A 23 16.99 0.67 -8.16
C ASP A 23 15.79 1.62 -7.97
N THR A 24 15.15 1.54 -6.80
CA THR A 24 13.99 2.36 -6.46
C THR A 24 14.38 3.63 -5.72
N SER A 25 15.67 3.85 -5.42
CA SER A 25 16.13 5.06 -4.71
C SER A 25 15.66 6.38 -5.31
N PRO A 26 15.50 6.54 -6.66
CA PRO A 26 15.02 7.80 -7.23
C PRO A 26 13.59 8.16 -6.81
N TRP A 27 12.73 7.18 -6.51
CA TRP A 27 11.37 7.42 -6.01
C TRP A 27 11.36 8.08 -4.63
N TYR A 28 12.44 7.96 -3.87
CA TYR A 28 12.54 8.42 -2.50
C TYR A 28 13.46 9.63 -2.34
N ALA A 29 13.95 10.21 -3.43
CA ALA A 29 14.96 11.27 -3.40
C ALA A 29 14.42 12.63 -2.90
N ALA A 30 13.11 12.84 -2.99
CA ALA A 30 12.50 14.14 -2.71
C ALA A 30 12.20 14.39 -1.22
N ASP A 31 12.08 13.34 -0.41
CA ASP A 31 11.69 13.42 1.00
C ASP A 31 12.37 12.32 1.82
N GLU A 32 12.39 12.49 3.14
CA GLU A 32 12.82 11.42 4.05
C GLU A 32 11.66 10.48 4.42
N PHE A 33 11.99 9.21 4.66
CA PHE A 33 11.05 8.17 5.05
C PHE A 33 11.46 7.53 6.37
N TYR A 34 10.49 6.98 7.09
CA TYR A 34 10.73 6.16 8.27
C TYR A 34 10.07 4.79 8.10
N ASP A 35 10.68 3.76 8.69
CA ASP A 35 10.15 2.41 8.67
C ASP A 35 8.94 2.29 9.60
N VAL A 36 7.90 1.60 9.13
CA VAL A 36 6.67 1.35 9.88
C VAL A 36 6.68 -0.12 10.31
N GLU A 37 6.48 -0.36 11.61
CA GLU A 37 6.40 -1.72 12.14
C GLU A 37 5.16 -2.45 11.62
N ASP A 38 5.36 -3.66 11.09
CA ASP A 38 4.36 -4.49 10.41
C ASP A 38 3.24 -5.06 11.32
N TYR A 39 3.08 -4.54 12.54
CA TYR A 39 2.13 -5.10 13.51
C TYR A 39 1.31 -4.12 14.35
N ASN A 40 1.42 -2.78 14.22
CA ASN A 40 0.63 -1.91 15.11
C ASN A 40 0.32 -0.48 14.59
N LEU A 41 -0.76 -0.34 13.80
CA LEU A 41 -1.31 0.96 13.41
C LEU A 41 -2.21 1.59 14.50
N ALA A 42 -2.58 0.83 15.54
CA ALA A 42 -3.52 1.28 16.58
C ALA A 42 -2.99 2.48 17.38
N ARG A 43 -1.67 2.66 17.48
CA ARG A 43 -1.05 3.81 18.16
C ARG A 43 -1.16 5.13 17.38
N PHE A 44 -1.48 5.08 16.10
CA PHE A 44 -1.63 6.25 15.23
C PHE A 44 -3.08 6.54 14.84
N ALA A 45 -4.02 5.72 15.33
CA ALA A 45 -5.45 5.85 15.10
C ALA A 45 -6.04 6.95 15.98
N THR A 46 -6.52 8.03 15.37
CA THR A 46 -7.25 9.11 16.03
C THR A 46 -8.74 8.75 16.22
N VAL A 47 -9.53 9.72 16.69
CA VAL A 47 -10.98 9.59 16.98
C VAL A 47 -11.78 9.08 15.79
N PHE A 48 -11.40 9.41 14.55
CA PHE A 48 -12.09 8.96 13.34
C PHE A 48 -11.83 7.49 12.99
N HIS A 49 -10.73 6.93 13.46
CA HIS A 49 -10.26 5.60 13.07
C HIS A 49 -10.75 4.46 13.98
N ARG A 50 -11.14 4.75 15.25
CA ARG A 50 -11.50 3.70 16.23
C ARG A 50 -12.75 2.87 15.88
N LYS A 51 -13.66 3.35 15.03
CA LYS A 51 -14.90 2.62 14.70
C LYS A 51 -14.84 1.80 13.41
N ILE A 52 -13.72 1.81 12.68
CA ILE A 52 -13.65 1.29 11.31
C ILE A 52 -12.70 0.07 11.17
N TYR A 53 -12.11 -0.42 12.27
CA TYR A 53 -11.09 -1.50 12.30
C TYR A 53 -11.61 -2.95 12.14
N THR A 54 -12.89 -3.12 11.89
CA THR A 54 -13.50 -4.39 11.50
C THR A 54 -14.41 -3.97 10.37
N PHE A 55 -14.22 -4.39 9.14
CA PHE A 55 -14.64 -5.66 8.57
C PHE A 55 -14.02 -5.76 7.18
N GLY A 56 -13.68 -6.97 6.72
CA GLY A 56 -13.32 -7.34 5.34
C GLY A 56 -13.05 -8.84 5.21
N LYS A 57 -13.37 -9.43 4.04
CA LYS A 57 -13.40 -10.89 3.82
C LYS A 57 -12.02 -11.58 3.98
N ASN A 58 -10.92 -10.84 3.80
CA ASN A 58 -9.53 -11.34 3.87
C ASN A 58 -8.71 -10.74 5.02
N GLY A 59 -9.36 -10.15 6.03
CA GLY A 59 -8.69 -9.77 7.29
C GLY A 59 -7.94 -8.45 7.32
N GLU A 60 -7.59 -7.83 6.18
CA GLU A 60 -7.01 -6.47 6.14
C GLU A 60 -7.75 -5.56 5.16
N VAL A 61 -8.30 -4.46 5.68
CA VAL A 61 -9.09 -3.48 4.90
C VAL A 61 -8.36 -2.15 4.77
N TYR A 62 -7.23 -1.99 5.46
CA TYR A 62 -6.44 -0.76 5.44
C TYR A 62 -5.07 -1.00 4.84
N ILE A 63 -4.65 -0.02 4.05
CA ILE A 63 -3.31 0.09 3.51
C ILE A 63 -2.31 0.05 4.67
N ASN A 64 -1.40 -0.91 4.62
CA ASN A 64 -0.30 -1.04 5.56
C ASN A 64 1.00 -0.71 4.82
N PHE A 65 1.81 0.15 5.43
CA PHE A 65 3.06 0.64 4.86
C PHE A 65 4.25 -0.07 5.51
N SER A 66 5.29 -0.34 4.73
CA SER A 66 6.62 -0.67 5.25
C SER A 66 7.44 0.59 5.52
N LYS A 67 7.19 1.66 4.76
CA LYS A 67 7.80 2.98 4.94
C LYS A 67 6.78 4.08 4.71
N LEU A 68 6.84 5.14 5.50
CA LEU A 68 6.00 6.33 5.33
C LEU A 68 6.85 7.60 5.23
N ASN A 69 6.39 8.55 4.43
CA ASN A 69 7.01 9.86 4.31
C ASN A 69 6.97 10.60 5.65
N LYS A 70 8.12 11.11 6.13
CA LYS A 70 8.25 11.76 7.44
C LYS A 70 7.44 13.05 7.58
N ASN A 71 7.09 13.69 6.46
CA ASN A 71 6.28 14.90 6.48
C ASN A 71 4.79 14.62 6.74
N VAL A 72 4.38 13.35 6.74
CA VAL A 72 3.01 12.93 7.04
C VAL A 72 2.91 12.62 8.53
N SER A 73 2.18 13.46 9.25
CA SER A 73 2.22 13.49 10.72
C SER A 73 1.18 12.58 11.37
N SER A 74 0.17 12.13 10.63
CA SER A 74 -0.91 11.30 11.18
C SER A 74 -1.54 10.35 10.15
N LEU A 75 -2.26 9.32 10.62
CA LEU A 75 -3.07 8.47 9.75
C LEU A 75 -4.27 9.20 9.14
N ASP A 76 -4.74 10.28 9.78
CA ASP A 76 -5.80 11.14 9.23
C ASP A 76 -5.32 11.82 7.93
N ASP A 77 -4.09 12.35 7.94
CA ASP A 77 -3.46 12.93 6.76
C ASP A 77 -3.30 11.88 5.64
N VAL A 78 -2.88 10.66 6.01
CA VAL A 78 -2.81 9.53 5.10
C VAL A 78 -4.18 9.29 4.47
N VAL A 79 -5.24 9.15 5.26
CA VAL A 79 -6.60 8.92 4.74
C VAL A 79 -7.05 10.03 3.81
N LEU A 80 -6.80 11.28 4.17
CA LEU A 80 -7.15 12.43 3.35
C LEU A 80 -6.42 12.37 2.00
N LEU A 81 -5.11 12.11 2.00
CA LEU A 81 -4.31 11.99 0.78
C LEU A 81 -4.68 10.76 -0.07
N LEU A 82 -5.06 9.65 0.57
CA LEU A 82 -5.40 8.41 -0.13
C LEU A 82 -6.57 8.59 -1.11
N THR A 83 -7.48 9.52 -0.84
CA THR A 83 -8.59 9.85 -1.75
C THR A 83 -8.14 10.41 -3.11
N LYS A 84 -6.87 10.81 -3.23
CA LYS A 84 -6.26 11.44 -4.42
C LYS A 84 -4.97 10.75 -4.83
N SER A 85 -4.86 9.47 -4.49
CA SER A 85 -3.64 8.69 -4.65
C SER A 85 -3.83 7.49 -5.58
N CYS A 86 -2.71 6.97 -6.06
CA CYS A 86 -2.66 5.75 -6.86
C CYS A 86 -1.58 4.83 -6.31
N ILE A 87 -1.82 3.53 -6.46
CA ILE A 87 -0.82 2.50 -6.23
C ILE A 87 -0.01 2.36 -7.52
N MET A 88 1.31 2.29 -7.41
CA MET A 88 2.21 2.04 -8.54
C MET A 88 3.17 0.90 -8.19
N LYS A 89 3.29 -0.07 -9.09
CA LYS A 89 4.36 -1.07 -9.06
C LYS A 89 5.67 -0.42 -9.52
N VAL A 90 6.71 -0.45 -8.70
CA VAL A 90 8.02 0.18 -8.99
C VAL A 90 9.19 -0.81 -8.98
N ALA A 91 8.97 -2.01 -8.45
CA ALA A 91 9.82 -3.18 -8.64
C ALA A 91 8.96 -4.46 -8.61
N PRO A 92 9.51 -5.65 -8.91
CA PRO A 92 8.73 -6.90 -8.93
C PRO A 92 7.88 -7.14 -7.68
N ASP A 93 8.41 -6.80 -6.50
CA ASP A 93 7.76 -6.98 -5.20
C ASP A 93 7.59 -5.65 -4.43
N GLU A 94 7.71 -4.51 -5.12
CA GLU A 94 7.65 -3.18 -4.47
C GLU A 94 6.55 -2.33 -5.09
N TYR A 95 5.60 -1.97 -4.25
CA TYR A 95 4.49 -1.08 -4.59
C TYR A 95 4.55 0.16 -3.70
N ILE A 96 4.35 1.32 -4.31
CA ILE A 96 4.29 2.60 -3.62
C ILE A 96 2.92 3.24 -3.81
N ILE A 97 2.56 4.13 -2.89
CA ILE A 97 1.44 5.03 -3.07
C ILE A 97 1.97 6.41 -3.42
N VAL A 98 1.45 6.97 -4.49
CA VAL A 98 1.77 8.32 -4.94
C VAL A 98 0.55 9.21 -4.95
N VAL A 99 0.75 10.50 -4.69
CA VAL A 99 -0.25 11.55 -4.91
C VAL A 99 0.11 12.36 -6.14
N GLY A 100 -0.91 12.88 -6.83
CA GLY A 100 -0.72 13.64 -8.07
C GLY A 100 -0.61 12.77 -9.33
N CYS A 101 -1.19 11.57 -9.35
CA CYS A 101 -1.07 10.64 -10.47
C CYS A 101 -1.60 11.19 -11.81
N ASP A 102 -2.50 12.17 -11.75
CA ASP A 102 -3.07 12.82 -12.93
C ASP A 102 -2.09 13.81 -13.59
N THR A 103 -0.92 14.03 -12.99
CA THR A 103 0.12 14.91 -13.51
C THR A 103 1.48 14.18 -13.57
N LYS A 104 2.48 14.84 -14.16
CA LYS A 104 3.86 14.35 -14.15
C LYS A 104 4.59 14.63 -12.84
N ASP A 105 4.07 15.57 -12.04
CA ASP A 105 4.58 15.87 -10.70
C ASP A 105 3.93 14.89 -9.72
N VAL A 106 4.73 14.00 -9.15
CA VAL A 106 4.26 12.98 -8.23
C VAL A 106 5.04 13.04 -6.94
N SER A 107 4.37 12.76 -5.84
CA SER A 107 5.03 12.61 -4.53
C SER A 107 4.71 11.26 -3.94
N VAL A 108 5.72 10.62 -3.36
CA VAL A 108 5.56 9.32 -2.70
C VAL A 108 5.04 9.53 -1.28
N LEU A 109 3.87 8.95 -1.00
CA LEU A 109 3.26 8.91 0.33
C LEU A 109 3.93 7.85 1.20
N GLY A 110 4.16 6.67 0.64
CA GLY A 110 4.80 5.57 1.33
C GLY A 110 4.91 4.30 0.48
N VAL A 111 5.65 3.33 1.01
CA VAL A 111 5.85 2.01 0.40
C VAL A 111 4.90 1.03 1.07
N LEU A 112 4.18 0.23 0.29
CA LEU A 112 3.29 -0.80 0.82
C LEU A 112 4.09 -1.87 1.56
N SER A 113 3.50 -2.41 2.62
CA SER A 113 4.04 -3.59 3.31
C SER A 113 3.84 -4.84 2.45
N ARG A 114 4.78 -5.78 2.57
CA ARG A 114 4.66 -7.08 1.90
C ARG A 114 3.40 -7.82 2.32
N ARG A 115 3.05 -7.77 3.60
CA ARG A 115 1.80 -8.34 4.13
C ARG A 115 0.57 -7.81 3.41
N PHE A 116 0.49 -6.51 3.15
CA PHE A 116 -0.62 -5.92 2.42
C PHE A 116 -0.64 -6.36 0.94
N VAL A 117 0.52 -6.35 0.28
CA VAL A 117 0.68 -6.82 -1.10
C VAL A 117 0.22 -8.27 -1.24
N ASP A 118 0.67 -9.15 -0.34
CA ASP A 118 0.39 -10.59 -0.38
C ASP A 118 -1.08 -10.89 0.00
N THR A 119 -1.61 -10.24 1.04
CA THR A 119 -3.00 -10.47 1.51
C THR A 119 -4.04 -10.02 0.49
N ASN A 120 -3.73 -8.97 -0.27
CA ASN A 120 -4.59 -8.43 -1.32
C ASN A 120 -4.22 -8.93 -2.72
N ASP A 121 -3.25 -9.86 -2.81
CA ASP A 121 -2.81 -10.49 -4.05
C ASP A 121 -2.47 -9.46 -5.15
N LEU A 122 -1.80 -8.35 -4.79
CA LEU A 122 -1.54 -7.27 -5.75
C LEU A 122 -0.63 -7.71 -6.93
N ASN A 123 0.13 -8.79 -6.72
CA ASN A 123 0.99 -9.38 -7.74
C ASN A 123 0.25 -10.22 -8.78
N SER A 124 -1.02 -10.57 -8.57
CA SER A 124 -1.82 -11.25 -9.60
C SER A 124 -2.33 -10.31 -10.69
N PHE A 125 -2.32 -8.99 -10.42
CA PHE A 125 -2.53 -7.98 -11.44
C PHE A 125 -1.23 -7.81 -12.25
N ASP A 126 -1.31 -7.99 -13.57
CA ASP A 126 -0.18 -7.79 -14.52
C ASP A 126 0.12 -6.29 -14.71
N GLU A 127 0.49 -5.63 -13.61
CA GLU A 127 0.83 -4.21 -13.60
C GLU A 127 2.25 -3.96 -14.12
N GLU A 128 2.37 -3.00 -15.03
CA GLU A 128 3.65 -2.53 -15.55
C GLU A 128 4.49 -1.85 -14.45
N ILE A 129 5.76 -2.24 -14.34
CA ILE A 129 6.73 -1.62 -13.44
C ILE A 129 7.09 -0.21 -13.93
N LYS A 130 6.66 0.81 -13.19
CA LYS A 130 6.92 2.23 -13.49
C LYS A 130 8.39 2.61 -13.27
N ASP A 131 8.88 3.56 -14.07
CA ASP A 131 10.22 4.15 -13.92
C ASP A 131 10.11 5.58 -13.38
N ALA A 132 10.88 5.90 -12.33
CA ALA A 132 10.89 7.24 -11.75
C ALA A 132 11.29 8.31 -12.77
N LYS A 133 12.08 7.96 -13.80
CA LYS A 133 12.50 8.89 -14.87
C LYS A 133 11.35 9.41 -15.71
N ASP A 134 10.21 8.72 -15.72
CA ASP A 134 9.01 9.15 -16.44
C ASP A 134 8.21 10.20 -15.68
N TYR A 135 8.63 10.55 -14.46
CA TYR A 135 7.95 11.45 -13.54
C TYR A 135 8.92 12.48 -12.96
N ASN A 136 8.36 13.60 -12.51
CA ASN A 136 9.04 14.55 -11.67
C ASN A 136 8.67 14.24 -10.21
N VAL A 137 9.57 13.55 -9.51
CA VAL A 137 9.36 13.19 -8.10
C VAL A 137 9.62 14.42 -7.23
N VAL A 138 8.58 14.94 -6.60
CA VAL A 138 8.60 16.19 -5.83
C VAL A 138 8.27 15.97 -4.35
N PRO A 139 8.61 16.92 -3.45
CA PRO A 139 8.25 16.82 -2.04
C PRO A 139 6.74 16.77 -1.82
N ILE A 140 6.30 16.14 -0.73
CA ILE A 140 4.87 15.93 -0.42
C ILE A 140 4.19 17.16 0.19
N ALA A 141 4.96 18.08 0.77
CA ALA A 141 4.44 19.24 1.49
C ALA A 141 3.41 20.09 0.71
N PRO A 142 3.57 20.37 -0.60
CA PRO A 142 2.56 21.06 -1.40
C PRO A 142 1.23 20.30 -1.50
N TYR A 143 1.28 18.96 -1.56
CA TYR A 143 0.07 18.12 -1.60
C TYR A 143 -0.65 18.13 -0.25
N LEU A 144 0.08 18.08 0.87
CA LEU A 144 -0.49 18.22 2.21
C LEU A 144 -1.20 19.57 2.37
N ALA A 145 -0.54 20.66 1.98
CA ALA A 145 -1.12 22.00 2.03
C ALA A 145 -2.39 22.11 1.16
N LYS A 146 -2.34 21.60 -0.08
CA LYS A 146 -3.47 21.59 -1.01
C LYS A 146 -4.63 20.71 -0.51
N ALA A 147 -4.31 19.56 0.09
CA ALA A 147 -5.29 18.69 0.70
C ALA A 147 -6.01 19.39 1.85
N GLY A 148 -5.31 20.27 2.59
CA GLY A 148 -5.85 20.99 3.74
C GLY A 148 -5.78 20.13 4.99
N VAL A 149 -4.60 19.62 5.31
CA VAL A 149 -4.37 18.78 6.50
C VAL A 149 -4.62 19.50 7.83
N SER A 150 -4.71 20.82 7.85
CA SER A 150 -5.13 21.58 9.03
C SER A 150 -6.65 21.77 9.12
N ASP A 151 -7.42 21.29 8.15
CA ASP A 151 -8.86 21.48 8.02
C ASP A 151 -9.61 20.26 8.57
N PHE A 152 -10.40 20.47 9.61
CA PHE A 152 -11.17 19.42 10.27
C PHE A 152 -12.28 18.86 9.36
N ASP A 153 -12.99 19.72 8.63
CA ASP A 153 -14.15 19.30 7.83
C ASP A 153 -13.70 18.40 6.68
N LYS A 154 -12.52 18.66 6.11
CA LYS A 154 -11.93 17.80 5.09
C LYS A 154 -11.57 16.42 5.61
N HIS A 155 -11.03 16.34 6.82
CA HIS A 155 -10.77 15.05 7.47
C HIS A 155 -12.06 14.29 7.76
N PHE A 156 -13.07 15.00 8.30
CA PHE A 156 -14.36 14.41 8.59
C PHE A 156 -15.04 13.87 7.34
N GLU A 157 -15.11 14.65 6.25
CA GLU A 157 -15.73 14.20 5.00
C GLU A 157 -14.95 13.06 4.34
N ALA A 158 -13.61 13.07 4.38
CA ALA A 158 -12.81 11.94 3.88
C ALA A 158 -13.07 10.65 4.67
N ALA A 159 -13.14 10.73 6.00
CA ALA A 159 -13.45 9.59 6.85
C ALA A 159 -14.88 9.09 6.62
N LYS A 160 -15.86 10.00 6.58
CA LYS A 160 -17.27 9.70 6.32
C LYS A 160 -17.46 9.03 4.96
N ALA A 161 -16.88 9.57 3.89
CA ALA A 161 -16.98 9.00 2.55
C ALA A 161 -16.44 7.55 2.48
N ARG A 162 -15.36 7.25 3.22
CA ARG A 162 -14.86 5.88 3.35
C ARG A 162 -15.85 4.97 4.06
N VAL A 163 -16.39 5.40 5.20
CA VAL A 163 -17.38 4.62 5.96
C VAL A 163 -18.61 4.33 5.10
N GLU A 164 -19.14 5.34 4.41
CA GLU A 164 -20.31 5.21 3.53
C GLU A 164 -20.06 4.24 2.36
N ARG A 165 -18.88 4.30 1.74
CA ARG A 165 -18.52 3.38 0.65
C ARG A 165 -18.43 1.94 1.12
N GLU A 166 -17.75 1.68 2.23
CA GLU A 166 -17.62 0.32 2.76
C GLU A 166 -18.96 -0.22 3.26
N TRP A 167 -19.77 0.61 3.92
CA TRP A 167 -21.14 0.24 4.30
C TRP A 167 -21.97 -0.17 3.08
N THR A 168 -21.95 0.64 2.02
CA THR A 168 -22.65 0.35 0.77
C THR A 168 -22.21 -0.98 0.16
N ARG A 169 -20.88 -1.23 0.14
CA ARG A 169 -20.31 -2.50 -0.34
C ARG A 169 -20.81 -3.69 0.48
N TYR A 170 -20.69 -3.62 1.81
CA TYR A 170 -21.15 -4.70 2.70
C TYR A 170 -22.65 -4.96 2.59
N LYS A 171 -23.45 -3.90 2.52
CA LYS A 171 -24.89 -4.03 2.36
C LYS A 171 -25.23 -4.72 1.04
N GLY A 172 -24.55 -4.35 -0.06
CA GLY A 172 -24.69 -5.01 -1.36
C GLY A 172 -24.29 -6.49 -1.34
N GLU A 173 -23.20 -6.85 -0.67
CA GLU A 173 -22.78 -8.25 -0.49
C GLU A 173 -23.84 -9.07 0.27
N ILE A 174 -24.36 -8.52 1.37
CA ILE A 174 -25.41 -9.13 2.18
C ILE A 174 -26.66 -9.33 1.32
N ASP A 175 -27.17 -8.28 0.68
CA ASP A 175 -28.41 -8.34 -0.10
C ASP A 175 -28.29 -9.30 -1.30
N SER A 176 -27.12 -9.36 -1.94
CA SER A 176 -26.85 -10.30 -3.03
C SER A 176 -26.77 -11.76 -2.54
N SER A 177 -26.21 -12.00 -1.35
CA SER A 177 -26.14 -13.34 -0.75
C SER A 177 -27.50 -13.90 -0.33
N TYR A 178 -28.43 -13.01 0.06
CA TYR A 178 -29.81 -13.39 0.34
C TYR A 178 -30.58 -13.77 -0.93
N LEU A 179 -30.30 -13.12 -2.06
CA LEU A 179 -30.91 -13.45 -3.35
C LEU A 179 -30.37 -14.76 -3.95
N SER A 180 -29.08 -15.07 -3.75
CA SER A 180 -28.48 -16.32 -4.23
C SER A 180 -28.86 -17.56 -3.40
N ASN A 181 -29.22 -17.38 -2.13
CA ASN A 181 -29.62 -18.47 -1.22
C ASN A 181 -31.13 -18.69 -1.14
N GLY A 182 -31.92 -17.89 -1.85
CA GLY A 182 -33.39 -18.01 -1.94
C GLY A 182 -33.91 -18.50 -3.29
N ALA A 183 -33.03 -18.95 -4.19
CA ALA A 183 -33.33 -19.51 -5.51
C ALA A 183 -33.12 -21.03 -5.56
#